data_AF-I3L390-F1
#
_entry.id   AF-I3L390-F1
#
_cell.length_a   1.000
_cell.length_b   1.000
_cell.length_c   1.000
_cell.angle_alpha   90.00
_cell.angle_beta   90.00
_cell.angle_gamma   90.00
#
_symmetry.space_group_name_H-M   'P 1'
#
loop_
_entity.id
_entity.type
_entity.pdbx_description
1 polymer ?
#
loop_
_entity_poly.entity_id
_entity_poly.type
_entity_poly.pdbx_seq_one_letter_code
_entity_poly.pdbx_strand_id
1 'polypeptide(L)'
;MTGPCIRQLSLQILFPLCVAVDVWSTLADFCNILTAVNQSEVPLYKDPDDDLTLLILEEDRLLSGFVPLLAAPQDPCYVEKTSDKVIAADCKRVTVLKYFLEALCGQEEPLLAFKGGKYVSVAPVPDTMGKEMGSQEGTRLEDEEEDVVIEDFEEDSEAEGSGGEDDIRELRAKKLALARKIAEQQRRQEKIQAVLEDHSQMRQMELE
;
A
#
# COMPACT_ATOMS: atom_id res chain seq x y z
N MET A 1 6.55 -5.51 -50.33
CA MET A 1 5.90 -6.76 -49.89
C MET A 1 5.86 -6.72 -48.38
N THR A 2 4.65 -6.75 -47.84
CA THR A 2 4.30 -6.55 -46.44
C THR A 2 4.53 -7.83 -45.65
N GLY A 3 5.46 -7.83 -44.69
CA GLY A 3 5.61 -8.90 -43.71
C GLY A 3 4.59 -8.74 -42.58
N PRO A 4 4.05 -9.83 -42.01
CA PRO A 4 2.97 -9.74 -41.03
C PRO A 4 3.50 -9.29 -39.66
N CYS A 5 2.92 -8.22 -39.12
CA CYS A 5 3.03 -7.85 -37.71
C CYS A 5 2.42 -8.95 -36.84
N ILE A 6 3.26 -9.68 -36.11
CA ILE A 6 2.81 -10.47 -34.97
C ILE A 6 2.53 -9.46 -33.85
N ARG A 7 1.25 -9.19 -33.62
CA ARG A 7 0.79 -8.36 -32.52
C ARG A 7 1.20 -9.02 -31.21
N GLN A 8 1.95 -8.28 -30.40
CA GLN A 8 2.21 -8.58 -28.99
C GLN A 8 0.87 -8.93 -28.32
N LEU A 9 0.67 -10.19 -27.98
CA LEU A 9 -0.43 -10.58 -27.10
C LEU A 9 0.02 -10.21 -25.69
N SER A 10 -0.27 -8.99 -25.27
CA SER A 10 -0.10 -8.58 -23.88
C SER A 10 -1.00 -9.49 -23.03
N LEU A 11 -0.37 -10.43 -22.34
CA LEU A 11 -1.03 -11.28 -21.36
C LEU A 11 -1.39 -10.37 -20.17
N GLN A 12 -2.53 -9.69 -20.27
CA GLN A 12 -3.12 -8.96 -19.17
C GLN A 12 -3.49 -10.00 -18.11
N ILE A 13 -2.63 -10.12 -17.10
CA ILE A 13 -3.01 -10.68 -15.82
C ILE A 13 -4.14 -9.78 -15.32
N LEU A 14 -5.37 -10.30 -15.41
CA LEU A 14 -6.56 -9.68 -14.84
C LEU A 14 -6.39 -9.69 -13.32
N PHE A 15 -5.69 -8.70 -12.78
CA PHE A 15 -5.86 -8.37 -11.37
C PHE A 15 -7.33 -7.96 -11.20
N PRO A 16 -8.05 -8.53 -10.22
CA PRO A 16 -9.38 -8.04 -9.90
C PRO A 16 -9.27 -6.54 -9.66
N LEU A 17 -10.17 -5.76 -10.25
CA LEU A 17 -10.27 -4.31 -10.07
C LEU A 17 -10.08 -4.01 -8.58
N CYS A 18 -8.88 -3.55 -8.20
CA CYS A 18 -8.52 -3.44 -6.80
C CYS A 18 -9.44 -2.40 -6.17
N VAL A 19 -10.22 -2.79 -5.17
CA VAL A 19 -10.97 -1.83 -4.37
C VAL A 19 -9.93 -1.12 -3.51
N ALA A 20 -9.36 -0.04 -4.04
CA ALA A 20 -8.45 0.82 -3.30
C ALA A 20 -9.26 1.63 -2.29
N VAL A 21 -8.80 1.66 -1.03
CA VAL A 21 -9.40 2.49 0.02
C VAL A 21 -8.99 3.94 -0.23
N ASP A 22 -9.95 4.83 -0.44
CA ASP A 22 -9.69 6.27 -0.55
C ASP A 22 -9.46 6.87 0.84
N VAL A 23 -8.20 6.81 1.28
CA VAL A 23 -7.75 7.33 2.58
C VAL A 23 -8.00 8.83 2.69
N TRP A 24 -7.75 9.58 1.63
CA TRP A 24 -7.78 11.04 1.66
C TRP A 24 -9.20 11.59 1.72
N SER A 25 -10.14 11.02 0.97
CA SER A 25 -11.54 11.40 1.10
C SER A 25 -12.11 11.00 2.47
N THR A 26 -11.72 9.83 2.97
CA THR A 26 -12.11 9.39 4.32
C THR A 26 -11.60 10.35 5.40
N LEU A 27 -10.35 10.82 5.29
CA LEU A 27 -9.79 11.82 6.20
C LEU A 27 -10.47 13.19 6.06
N ALA A 28 -10.86 13.59 4.85
CA ALA A 28 -11.60 14.83 4.62
C ALA A 28 -12.96 14.80 5.33
N ASP A 29 -13.70 13.69 5.18
CA ASP A 29 -14.97 13.48 5.87
C ASP A 29 -14.80 13.45 7.38
N PHE A 30 -13.76 12.77 7.87
CA PHE A 30 -13.42 12.77 9.28
C PHE A 30 -13.11 14.18 9.79
N CYS A 31 -12.36 14.99 9.04
CA CYS A 31 -12.04 16.37 9.42
C CYS A 31 -13.30 17.24 9.53
N ASN A 32 -14.23 17.10 8.57
CA ASN A 32 -15.52 17.79 8.61
C ASN A 32 -16.32 17.47 9.88
N ILE A 33 -16.35 16.20 10.30
CA ILE A 33 -17.00 15.78 11.55
C ILE A 33 -16.24 16.33 12.77
N LEU A 34 -14.91 16.21 12.77
CA LEU A 34 -14.05 16.60 13.90
C LEU A 34 -14.12 18.10 14.20
N THR A 35 -14.35 18.94 13.18
CA THR A 35 -14.51 20.39 13.38
C THR A 35 -15.70 20.75 14.27
N ALA A 36 -16.75 19.92 14.30
CA ALA A 36 -17.92 20.12 15.15
C ALA A 36 -17.75 19.58 16.58
N VAL A 37 -16.71 18.78 16.84
CA VAL A 37 -16.43 18.21 18.16
C VAL A 37 -15.85 19.30 19.07
N ASN A 38 -16.51 19.54 20.20
CA ASN A 38 -15.98 20.40 21.26
C ASN A 38 -14.97 19.63 22.11
N GLN A 39 -13.75 20.14 22.23
CA GLN A 39 -12.70 19.57 23.08
C GLN A 39 -12.33 20.46 24.29
N SER A 40 -13.18 21.43 24.63
CA SER A 40 -12.95 22.38 25.73
C SER A 40 -13.54 21.92 27.09
N GLU A 41 -14.08 20.71 27.17
CA GLU A 41 -14.67 20.17 28.41
C GLU A 41 -13.64 20.01 29.53
N VAL A 42 -12.42 19.59 29.18
CA VAL A 42 -11.27 19.56 30.10
C VAL A 42 -10.14 20.41 29.52
N PRO A 43 -9.72 21.49 30.20
CA PRO A 43 -8.58 22.29 29.77
C PRO A 43 -7.29 21.47 29.76
N LEU A 44 -6.50 21.63 28.69
CA LEU A 44 -5.20 21.00 28.52
C LEU A 44 -4.09 22.05 28.62
N TYR A 45 -3.10 21.79 29.46
CA TYR A 45 -2.00 22.71 29.75
C TYR A 45 -0.68 22.16 29.24
N LYS A 46 0.23 23.06 28.83
CA LYS A 46 1.59 22.72 28.37
C LYS A 46 2.61 22.73 29.51
N ASP A 47 2.41 23.63 30.47
CA ASP A 47 3.32 23.83 31.58
C ASP A 47 2.78 23.13 32.84
N PRO A 48 3.66 22.56 33.68
CA PRO A 48 3.27 21.97 34.96
C PRO A 48 2.88 23.05 35.98
N ASP A 49 2.00 22.69 36.90
CA ASP A 49 1.60 23.50 38.06
C ASP A 49 1.26 22.57 39.24
N ASP A 50 1.21 23.11 40.46
CA ASP A 50 0.95 22.39 41.70
C ASP A 50 -0.44 21.71 41.70
N ASP A 51 -1.42 22.29 41.01
CA ASP A 51 -2.78 21.75 40.91
C ASP A 51 -2.98 20.82 39.69
N LEU A 52 -1.95 20.66 38.87
CA LEU A 52 -1.99 19.86 37.65
C LEU A 52 -1.32 18.50 37.82
N THR A 53 -1.66 17.58 36.92
CA THR A 53 -1.06 16.25 36.82
C THR A 53 -0.81 15.89 35.36
N LEU A 54 0.27 15.15 35.10
CA LEU A 54 0.67 14.74 33.76
C LEU A 54 -0.34 13.74 33.18
N LEU A 55 -0.82 14.00 31.97
CA LEU A 55 -1.74 13.15 31.22
C LEU A 55 -1.00 12.33 30.16
N ILE A 56 -0.92 11.02 30.41
CA ILE A 56 -0.31 10.04 29.51
C ILE A 56 -1.40 9.14 28.94
N LEU A 57 -1.55 9.12 27.62
CA LEU A 57 -2.49 8.24 26.94
C LEU A 57 -2.04 6.79 27.02
N GLU A 58 -2.99 5.85 27.02
CA GLU A 58 -2.67 4.43 27.11
C GLU A 58 -1.89 3.94 25.89
N GLU A 59 -2.24 4.42 24.69
CA GLU A 59 -1.56 4.10 23.44
C GLU A 59 -0.10 4.59 23.42
N ASP A 60 0.19 5.78 23.99
CA ASP A 60 1.55 6.31 24.09
C ASP A 60 2.40 5.44 25.04
N ARG A 61 1.80 4.99 26.14
CA ARG A 61 2.43 4.09 27.11
C ARG A 61 2.67 2.71 26.50
N LEU A 62 1.69 2.18 25.77
CA LEU A 62 1.77 0.87 25.12
C LEU A 62 2.86 0.84 24.04
N LEU A 63 2.99 1.92 23.26
CA LEU A 63 3.93 2.03 22.16
C LEU A 63 5.27 2.67 22.58
N SER A 64 5.50 2.83 23.88
CA SER A 64 6.72 3.41 24.41
C SER A 64 7.94 2.57 24.02
N GLY A 65 8.94 3.21 23.40
CA GLY A 65 10.15 2.56 22.89
C GLY A 65 10.03 2.01 21.47
N PHE A 66 8.86 2.13 20.81
CA PHE A 66 8.73 1.76 19.41
C PHE A 66 9.43 2.79 18.51
N VAL A 67 10.57 2.37 17.94
CA VAL A 67 11.50 3.24 17.21
C VAL A 67 10.83 4.13 16.15
N PRO A 68 9.90 3.64 15.30
CA PRO A 68 9.24 4.48 14.30
C PRO A 68 8.46 5.68 14.87
N LEU A 69 8.02 5.63 16.13
CA LEU A 69 7.26 6.71 16.76
C LEU A 69 8.12 7.69 17.57
N LEU A 70 9.43 7.45 17.70
CA LEU A 70 10.31 8.36 18.45
C LEU A 70 10.47 9.74 17.79
N ALA A 71 10.20 9.83 16.48
CA ALA A 71 10.21 11.10 15.75
C ALA A 71 8.90 11.89 15.90
N ALA A 72 7.83 11.27 16.41
CA ALA A 72 6.57 11.97 16.62
C ALA A 72 6.69 12.95 17.80
N PRO A 73 6.00 14.11 17.76
CA PRO A 73 5.96 15.04 18.89
C PRO A 73 5.44 14.35 20.16
N GLN A 74 6.17 14.50 21.28
CA GLN A 74 5.83 13.94 22.60
C GLN A 74 5.65 15.05 23.63
N ASP A 75 5.02 16.16 23.23
CA ASP A 75 4.85 17.32 24.11
C ASP A 75 4.09 16.93 25.39
N PRO A 76 4.59 17.31 26.58
CA PRO A 76 3.91 17.02 27.82
C PRO A 76 2.56 17.74 27.84
N CYS A 77 1.56 17.07 28.41
CA CYS A 77 0.21 17.59 28.53
C CYS A 77 -0.25 17.39 29.97
N TYR A 78 -0.70 18.47 30.60
CA TYR A 78 -1.13 18.47 31.98
C TYR A 78 -2.62 18.81 32.08
N VAL A 79 -3.28 18.27 33.09
CA VAL A 79 -4.69 18.52 33.40
C VAL A 79 -4.89 18.67 34.89
N GLU A 80 -5.95 19.35 35.33
CA GLU A 80 -6.28 19.50 36.74
C GLU A 80 -6.40 18.15 37.45
N LYS A 81 -5.95 18.05 38.70
CA LYS A 81 -6.03 16.81 39.47
C LYS A 81 -7.47 16.31 39.65
N THR A 82 -8.42 17.22 39.71
CA THR A 82 -9.87 16.97 39.89
C THR A 82 -10.61 16.59 38.60
N SER A 83 -9.96 16.69 37.43
CA SER A 83 -10.61 16.41 36.15
C SER A 83 -10.87 14.92 35.92
N ASP A 84 -11.93 14.62 35.16
CA ASP A 84 -12.20 13.28 34.66
C ASP A 84 -11.10 12.87 33.66
N LYS A 85 -10.36 11.80 33.97
CA LYS A 85 -9.20 11.37 33.17
C LYS A 85 -9.60 10.73 31.84
N VAL A 86 -10.80 10.16 31.74
CA VAL A 86 -11.30 9.57 30.49
C VAL A 86 -11.62 10.69 29.52
N ILE A 87 -12.40 11.69 29.96
CA ILE A 87 -12.74 12.85 29.13
C ILE A 87 -11.49 13.65 28.77
N ALA A 88 -10.57 13.83 29.72
CA ALA A 88 -9.29 14.49 29.48
C ALA A 88 -8.47 13.81 28.37
N ALA A 89 -8.39 12.47 28.41
CA ALA A 89 -7.69 11.69 27.40
C ALA A 89 -8.33 11.88 26.02
N ASP A 90 -9.66 11.86 25.93
CA ASP A 90 -10.37 12.06 24.67
C ASP A 90 -10.22 13.50 24.15
N CYS A 91 -10.25 14.50 25.02
CA CYS A 91 -9.95 15.90 24.66
C CYS A 91 -8.53 16.03 24.09
N LYS A 92 -7.53 15.34 24.68
CA LYS A 92 -6.16 15.29 24.15
C LYS A 92 -6.12 14.62 22.78
N ARG A 93 -6.79 13.47 22.59
CA ARG A 93 -6.88 12.79 21.28
C ARG A 93 -7.48 13.67 20.20
N VAL A 94 -8.63 14.31 20.47
CA VAL A 94 -9.28 15.23 19.53
C VAL A 94 -8.35 16.40 19.20
N THR A 95 -7.65 16.95 20.18
CA THR A 95 -6.70 18.06 19.99
C THR A 95 -5.55 17.64 19.08
N VAL A 96 -4.92 16.51 19.35
CA VAL A 96 -3.80 15.97 18.55
C VAL A 96 -4.25 15.69 17.11
N LEU A 97 -5.43 15.07 16.93
CA LEU A 97 -5.98 14.79 15.61
C LEU A 97 -6.28 16.06 14.82
N LYS A 98 -6.81 17.11 15.47
CA LYS A 98 -7.03 18.42 14.83
C LYS A 98 -5.71 19.02 14.34
N TYR A 99 -4.66 19.01 15.17
CA TYR A 99 -3.34 19.51 14.78
C TYR A 99 -2.71 18.69 13.66
N PHE A 100 -2.86 17.36 13.69
CA PHE A 100 -2.38 16.50 12.62
C PHE A 100 -3.06 16.83 11.27
N LEU A 101 -4.38 17.00 11.26
CA LEU A 101 -5.12 17.35 10.04
C LEU A 101 -4.77 18.75 9.54
N GLU A 102 -4.53 19.71 10.44
CA GLU A 102 -4.04 21.04 10.10
C GLU A 102 -2.65 20.96 9.45
N ALA A 103 -1.74 20.15 10.00
CA ALA A 103 -0.41 19.92 9.44
C ALA A 103 -0.47 19.30 8.03
N LEU A 104 -1.40 18.37 7.78
CA LEU A 104 -1.61 17.80 6.43
C LEU A 104 -2.13 18.84 5.42
N CYS A 105 -2.94 19.80 5.87
CA CYS A 105 -3.41 20.90 5.02
C CYS A 105 -2.32 21.95 4.75
N GLY A 106 -1.31 22.04 5.60
CA GLY A 106 -0.22 23.02 5.54
C GLY A 106 1.03 22.56 4.79
N GLN A 107 1.01 21.38 4.16
CA GLN A 107 2.14 20.87 3.37
C GLN A 107 2.33 21.66 2.07
N GLU A 108 3.54 21.65 1.52
CA GLU A 108 3.86 22.31 0.24
C GLU A 108 2.99 21.75 -0.91
N GLU A 109 2.80 20.42 -0.93
CA GLU A 109 1.85 19.71 -1.78
C GLU A 109 0.74 19.10 -0.89
N PRO A 110 -0.32 19.86 -0.56
CA PRO A 110 -1.33 19.39 0.37
C PRO A 110 -2.21 18.32 -0.26
N LEU A 111 -2.55 17.29 0.53
CA LEU A 111 -3.44 16.19 0.13
C LEU A 111 -4.90 16.46 0.53
N LEU A 112 -5.10 17.42 1.43
CA LEU A 112 -6.38 17.88 1.94
C LEU A 112 -6.46 19.39 1.80
N ALA A 113 -7.63 19.91 1.45
CA ALA A 113 -7.86 21.35 1.36
C ALA A 113 -9.25 21.75 1.86
N PHE A 114 -9.34 22.93 2.48
CA PHE A 114 -10.63 23.53 2.82
C PHE A 114 -11.17 24.33 1.62
N LYS A 115 -12.18 23.79 0.94
CA LYS A 115 -12.79 24.40 -0.26
C LYS A 115 -14.31 24.39 -0.14
N GLY A 116 -14.93 25.54 -0.42
CA GLY A 116 -16.40 25.65 -0.40
C GLY A 116 -17.02 25.39 0.98
N GLY A 117 -16.32 25.73 2.05
CA GLY A 117 -16.82 25.58 3.43
C GLY A 117 -16.66 24.19 4.03
N LYS A 118 -15.94 23.28 3.38
CA LYS A 118 -15.64 21.94 3.90
C LYS A 118 -14.25 21.45 3.48
N TYR A 119 -13.72 20.48 4.21
CA TYR A 119 -12.52 19.74 3.84
C TYR A 119 -12.83 18.76 2.71
N VAL A 120 -11.94 18.68 1.73
CA VAL A 120 -12.00 17.75 0.59
C VAL A 120 -10.61 17.18 0.30
N SER A 121 -10.56 15.97 -0.25
CA SER A 121 -9.34 15.40 -0.83
C SER A 121 -8.94 16.20 -2.07
N VAL A 122 -7.66 16.52 -2.16
CA VAL A 122 -7.00 17.07 -3.36
C VAL A 122 -5.82 16.19 -3.79
N ALA A 123 -5.68 15.02 -3.16
CA ALA A 123 -4.68 14.04 -3.51
C ALA A 123 -4.85 13.59 -4.97
N PRO A 124 -3.75 13.30 -5.69
CA PRO A 124 -3.83 12.77 -7.03
C PRO A 124 -4.58 11.44 -7.01
N VAL A 125 -5.57 11.31 -7.91
CA VAL A 125 -6.19 10.02 -8.14
C VAL A 125 -5.13 9.14 -8.77
N PRO A 126 -4.86 7.92 -8.25
CA PRO A 126 -4.00 7.00 -8.97
C PRO A 126 -4.69 6.73 -10.31
N ASP A 127 -4.09 7.24 -11.40
CA ASP A 127 -4.63 7.10 -12.73
C ASP A 127 -4.88 5.62 -13.00
N THR A 128 -6.15 5.28 -13.23
CA THR A 128 -6.48 4.06 -13.96
C THR A 128 -5.74 4.16 -15.29
N MET A 129 -4.68 3.36 -15.45
CA MET A 129 -3.83 3.40 -16.63
C MET A 129 -4.65 3.50 -17.92
N GLY A 130 -4.39 4.55 -18.71
CA GLY A 130 -4.93 4.68 -20.06
C GLY A 130 -5.77 5.94 -20.31
N LYS A 131 -5.22 7.13 -20.06
CA LYS A 131 -5.60 8.30 -20.85
C LYS A 131 -4.39 9.15 -21.19
N GLU A 132 -3.60 8.60 -22.10
CA GLU A 132 -2.57 9.32 -22.83
C GLU A 132 -3.24 10.49 -23.56
N MET A 133 -3.02 11.71 -23.07
CA MET A 133 -3.10 12.90 -23.90
C MET A 133 -1.70 13.48 -23.91
N GLY A 134 -1.07 13.39 -25.09
CA GLY A 134 0.36 13.54 -25.26
C GLY A 134 0.88 14.91 -24.82
N SER A 135 2.10 14.88 -24.30
CA SER A 135 3.05 15.94 -24.50
C SER A 135 4.42 15.32 -24.72
N GLN A 136 5.08 15.78 -25.77
CA GLN A 136 6.38 15.37 -26.25
C GLN A 136 7.48 15.87 -25.31
N GLU A 137 8.45 15.01 -25.02
CA GLU A 137 9.88 15.28 -24.75
C GLU A 137 10.43 13.92 -24.25
N GLY A 138 11.23 13.16 -25.00
CA GLY A 138 12.54 13.52 -25.50
C GLY A 138 13.59 13.08 -24.47
N THR A 139 14.16 11.87 -24.62
CA THR A 139 15.59 11.50 -24.40
C THR A 139 15.75 9.99 -24.59
N ARG A 140 16.93 9.62 -25.07
CA ARG A 140 17.33 8.40 -25.78
C ARG A 140 18.38 7.67 -24.91
N LEU A 141 18.43 6.33 -25.04
CA LEU A 141 19.50 5.41 -24.58
C LEU A 141 19.46 5.10 -23.06
N GLU A 142 19.77 3.90 -22.53
CA GLU A 142 20.66 2.81 -22.96
C GLU A 142 20.09 1.44 -22.51
N ASP A 143 20.37 0.40 -23.33
CA ASP A 143 20.26 -1.02 -22.99
C ASP A 143 21.27 -1.38 -21.91
N GLU A 144 20.83 -1.98 -20.81
CA GLU A 144 21.67 -2.87 -19.99
C GLU A 144 20.87 -4.17 -19.76
N GLU A 145 21.34 -5.25 -20.39
CA GLU A 145 20.85 -6.62 -20.17
C GLU A 145 21.31 -7.08 -18.79
N GLU A 146 20.41 -7.05 -17.80
CA GLU A 146 20.64 -7.67 -16.49
C GLU A 146 20.22 -9.16 -16.56
N ASP A 147 21.23 -10.03 -16.64
CA ASP A 147 21.12 -11.47 -16.59
C ASP A 147 20.64 -11.92 -15.19
N VAL A 148 19.33 -12.17 -15.05
CA VAL A 148 18.73 -12.61 -13.77
C VAL A 148 19.03 -14.09 -13.54
N VAL A 149 20.11 -14.36 -12.80
CA VAL A 149 20.38 -15.66 -12.19
C VAL A 149 19.29 -15.93 -11.14
N ILE A 150 18.42 -16.89 -11.39
CA ILE A 150 17.42 -17.37 -10.44
C ILE A 150 18.15 -18.25 -9.41
N GLU A 151 18.42 -17.71 -8.23
CA GLU A 151 18.81 -18.51 -7.06
C GLU A 151 17.55 -19.21 -6.50
N ASP A 152 17.59 -20.55 -6.46
CA ASP A 152 16.62 -21.38 -5.75
C ASP A 152 16.70 -21.08 -4.24
N PHE A 153 15.74 -20.31 -3.74
CA PHE A 153 15.54 -20.13 -2.30
C PHE A 153 14.67 -21.28 -1.79
N GLU A 154 15.31 -22.30 -1.21
CA GLU A 154 14.64 -23.17 -0.24
C GLU A 154 14.68 -22.48 1.12
N GLU A 155 13.53 -21.96 1.56
CA GLU A 155 13.34 -21.64 2.97
C GLU A 155 12.05 -22.29 3.47
N ASP A 156 12.27 -23.45 4.08
CA ASP A 156 11.32 -24.16 4.93
C ASP A 156 11.29 -23.41 6.27
N SER A 157 10.22 -22.67 6.52
CA SER A 157 9.95 -22.04 7.81
C SER A 157 8.45 -22.06 8.10
N GLU A 158 8.05 -23.07 8.87
CA GLU A 158 6.74 -23.19 9.50
C GLU A 158 6.57 -22.05 10.55
N ALA A 159 5.60 -21.17 10.34
CA ALA A 159 5.16 -20.21 11.36
C ALA A 159 3.63 -20.16 11.42
N GLU A 160 3.13 -20.88 12.42
CA GLU A 160 1.75 -20.89 12.92
C GLU A 160 1.15 -19.48 13.07
N GLY A 161 0.02 -19.25 12.41
CA GLY A 161 -0.68 -17.97 12.46
C GLY A 161 -2.14 -18.09 12.01
N SER A 162 -2.97 -18.77 12.81
CA SER A 162 -4.43 -18.60 12.96
C SER A 162 -5.21 -18.08 11.73
N GLY A 163 -5.02 -18.69 10.55
CA GLY A 163 -5.92 -18.63 9.40
C GLY A 163 -6.58 -20.00 9.28
N GLY A 164 -7.90 -20.06 9.41
CA GLY A 164 -8.66 -21.30 9.59
C GLY A 164 -8.25 -22.42 8.63
N GLU A 165 -8.33 -23.67 9.08
CA GLU A 165 -7.90 -24.88 8.35
C GLU A 165 -8.35 -24.97 6.88
N ASP A 166 -9.41 -24.24 6.52
CA ASP A 166 -9.93 -24.12 5.16
C ASP A 166 -9.01 -23.30 4.23
N ASP A 167 -8.33 -22.26 4.72
CA ASP A 167 -7.42 -21.41 3.93
C ASP A 167 -6.13 -22.17 3.56
N ILE A 168 -5.55 -22.90 4.51
CA ILE A 168 -4.39 -23.79 4.26
C ILE A 168 -4.75 -24.89 3.25
N ARG A 169 -5.96 -25.44 3.32
CA ARG A 169 -6.44 -26.47 2.37
C ARG A 169 -6.62 -25.88 0.96
N GLU A 170 -7.19 -24.69 0.87
CA GLU A 170 -7.37 -23.99 -0.41
C GLU A 170 -6.02 -23.64 -1.05
N LEU A 171 -5.05 -23.17 -0.26
CA LEU A 171 -3.70 -22.87 -0.73
C LEU A 171 -2.98 -24.13 -1.24
N ARG A 172 -3.11 -25.27 -0.56
CA ARG A 172 -2.58 -26.57 -1.04
C ARG A 172 -3.24 -27.02 -2.34
N ALA A 173 -4.54 -26.82 -2.49
CA ALA A 173 -5.25 -27.12 -3.73
C ALA A 173 -4.79 -26.23 -4.90
N LYS A 174 -4.61 -24.92 -4.64
CA LYS A 174 -4.08 -23.96 -5.63
C LYS A 174 -2.64 -24.30 -6.03
N LYS A 175 -1.77 -24.66 -5.08
CA LYS A 175 -0.39 -25.11 -5.35
C LYS A 175 -0.37 -26.34 -6.26
N LEU A 176 -1.20 -27.35 -5.97
CA LEU A 176 -1.28 -28.57 -6.78
C LEU A 176 -1.81 -28.30 -8.19
N ALA A 177 -2.83 -27.43 -8.32
CA ALA A 177 -3.37 -27.03 -9.61
C ALA A 177 -2.33 -26.29 -10.46
N LEU A 178 -1.53 -25.42 -9.84
CA LEU A 178 -0.48 -24.68 -10.52
C LEU A 178 0.65 -25.61 -10.98
N ALA A 179 1.09 -26.56 -10.14
CA ALA A 179 2.09 -27.55 -10.51
C ALA A 179 1.66 -28.40 -11.73
N ARG A 180 0.38 -28.79 -11.80
CA ARG A 180 -0.17 -29.49 -12.97
C ARG A 180 -0.14 -28.63 -14.23
N LYS A 181 -0.47 -27.34 -14.11
CA LYS A 181 -0.47 -26.40 -15.24
C LYS A 181 0.94 -26.17 -15.77
N ILE A 182 1.93 -26.07 -14.89
CA ILE A 182 3.35 -25.95 -15.24
C ILE A 182 3.82 -27.20 -15.99
N ALA A 183 3.53 -28.39 -15.45
CA ALA A 183 3.90 -29.66 -16.11
C ALA A 183 3.23 -29.81 -17.50
N GLU A 184 2.00 -29.34 -17.66
CA GLU A 184 1.33 -29.35 -18.95
C GLU A 184 1.97 -28.36 -19.95
N GLN A 185 2.37 -27.18 -19.48
CA GLN A 185 3.09 -26.19 -20.30
C GLN A 185 4.46 -26.71 -20.74
N GLN A 186 5.23 -27.33 -19.83
CA GLN A 186 6.51 -27.96 -20.15
C GLN A 186 6.34 -29.04 -21.21
N ARG A 187 5.36 -29.93 -21.05
CA ARG A 187 5.07 -30.97 -22.05
C ARG A 187 4.67 -30.41 -23.42
N ARG A 188 4.00 -29.25 -23.45
CA ARG A 188 3.67 -28.56 -24.70
C ARG A 188 4.92 -27.95 -25.34
N GLN A 189 5.80 -27.35 -24.55
CA GLN A 189 7.07 -26.81 -25.03
C GLN A 189 7.98 -27.90 -25.59
N GLU A 190 8.12 -29.04 -24.90
CA GLU A 190 8.89 -30.19 -25.40
C GLU A 190 8.36 -30.72 -26.74
N LYS A 191 7.03 -30.79 -26.90
CA LYS A 191 6.43 -31.20 -28.18
C LYS A 191 6.72 -30.21 -29.30
N ILE A 192 6.66 -28.91 -29.02
CA ILE A 192 6.98 -27.89 -30.01
C ILE A 192 8.45 -27.98 -30.39
N GLN A 193 9.33 -28.12 -29.40
CA GLN A 193 10.77 -28.28 -29.61
C GLN A 193 11.09 -29.51 -30.47
N ALA A 194 10.47 -30.67 -30.18
CA ALA A 194 10.64 -31.88 -30.96
C ALA A 194 10.19 -31.71 -32.43
N VAL A 195 9.10 -30.99 -32.69
CA VAL A 195 8.64 -30.71 -34.06
C VAL A 195 9.59 -29.75 -34.79
N LEU A 196 10.14 -28.76 -34.08
CA LEU A 196 11.14 -27.84 -34.65
C LEU A 196 12.45 -28.58 -35.00
N GLU A 197 12.86 -29.53 -34.16
CA GLU A 197 14.03 -30.38 -34.39
C GLU A 197 13.80 -31.39 -35.53
N ASP A 198 12.63 -32.01 -35.62
CA ASP A 198 12.27 -32.89 -36.74
C ASP A 198 12.25 -32.13 -38.08
N HIS A 199 11.69 -30.91 -38.08
CA HIS A 199 11.72 -30.05 -39.26
C HIS A 199 13.15 -29.60 -39.63
N SER A 200 14.03 -29.37 -38.66
CA SER A 200 15.42 -28.98 -38.95
C SER A 200 16.24 -30.14 -39.50
N GLN A 201 16.04 -31.35 -38.97
CA GLN A 201 16.67 -32.59 -39.47
C GLN A 201 16.18 -32.96 -40.87
N MET A 202 14.86 -32.85 -41.13
CA MET A 202 14.29 -33.07 -42.46
C MET A 202 14.85 -32.10 -43.50
N ARG A 203 15.07 -30.83 -43.12
CA ARG A 203 15.67 -29.82 -44.00
C ARG A 203 17.16 -30.07 -44.27
N GLN A 204 17.87 -30.73 -43.35
CA GLN A 204 19.27 -31.13 -43.54
C GLN A 204 19.42 -32.36 -44.44
N MET A 205 18.46 -33.29 -44.44
CA MET A 205 18.44 -34.45 -45.35
C MET A 205 18.08 -34.09 -46.81
N GLU A 206 17.39 -32.97 -47.07
CA GLU A 206 17.10 -32.51 -48.45
C GLU A 206 18.29 -31.79 -49.13
N LEU A 207 19.39 -31.58 -48.40
CA LEU A 207 20.59 -30.86 -48.87
C LEU A 207 21.81 -31.78 -49.11
N GLU A 208 21.67 -33.10 -48.98
CA GLU A 208 22.61 -34.13 -49.46
C GLU A 208 22.07 -34.84 -50.71
#